data_AF-A0A0D2J6V6-F1
#
_entry.id   AF-A0A0D2J6V6-F1
#
_cell.length_a   1.000
_cell.length_b   1.000
_cell.length_c   1.000
_cell.angle_alpha   90.00
_cell.angle_beta   90.00
_cell.angle_gamma   90.00
#
_symmetry.space_group_name_H-M   'P 1'
#
loop_
_entity.id
_entity.type
_entity.pdbx_description
1 polymer ?
#
loop_
_entity_poly.entity_id
_entity_poly.type
_entity_poly.pdbx_seq_one_letter_code
_entity_poly.pdbx_strand_id
1 'polypeptide(L)'
;MVQLNPDRNFHFELLRVLASARGSGADIAEILNISDQIEPGNFESWYENFNDLATWILSTLDPKHDYDKATLRDAYLRNHHCVGAMDSLFDKATAMMDPSPERRSLKADGFEVPVIFFRASPTSEPRPVLIIGNGLDGSMEEMFHFHGLQALEIGYHVVLYEGPGQCTVRRQQNLGFIHDWERVVTPVIDYLCSLAIVDQKRIGLLGNSLGGYLAARAAAFERRIAATILIDDLFDVYAQLSDLLPTEGGGACGSRERETVQRISGEANEQIHQYEMVD
;
A
#
# COMPACT_ATOMS: atom_id res chain seq x y z
N MET A 1 10.87 24.76 -1.86
CA MET A 1 10.99 23.31 -1.61
C MET A 1 12.37 22.90 -2.11
N VAL A 2 13.10 22.06 -1.39
CA VAL A 2 14.42 21.57 -1.84
C VAL A 2 14.19 20.64 -3.02
N GLN A 3 14.87 20.89 -4.14
CA GLN A 3 14.81 20.02 -5.32
C GLN A 3 15.83 18.90 -5.16
N LEU A 4 15.37 17.65 -5.14
CA LEU A 4 16.22 16.46 -4.92
C LEU A 4 16.67 15.79 -6.22
N ASN A 5 15.92 15.98 -7.31
CA ASN A 5 16.26 15.50 -8.64
C ASN A 5 15.66 16.46 -9.69
N PRO A 6 16.33 16.71 -10.83
CA PRO A 6 15.75 17.51 -11.90
C PRO A 6 14.64 16.78 -12.68
N ASP A 7 14.61 15.44 -12.66
CA ASP A 7 13.46 14.67 -13.13
C ASP A 7 12.30 14.79 -12.13
N ARG A 8 11.10 15.15 -12.64
CA ARG A 8 9.94 15.41 -11.78
C ARG A 8 9.40 14.16 -11.11
N ASN A 9 9.45 13.02 -11.78
CA ASN A 9 8.94 11.76 -11.23
C ASN A 9 9.88 11.26 -10.14
N PHE A 10 11.19 11.24 -10.40
CA PHE A 10 12.16 10.87 -9.37
C PHE A 10 12.18 11.85 -8.21
N HIS A 11 11.98 13.15 -8.46
CA HIS A 11 11.84 14.12 -7.39
C HIS A 11 10.63 13.82 -6.50
N PHE A 12 9.48 13.52 -7.09
CA PHE A 12 8.28 13.15 -6.35
C PHE A 12 8.49 11.86 -5.55
N GLU A 13 9.05 10.83 -6.17
CA GLU A 13 9.32 9.55 -5.51
C GLU A 13 10.31 9.70 -4.35
N LEU A 14 11.37 10.51 -4.49
CA LEU A 14 12.30 10.80 -3.39
C LEU A 14 11.62 11.54 -2.23
N LEU A 15 10.70 12.47 -2.52
CA LEU A 15 9.90 13.13 -1.48
C LEU A 15 8.96 12.14 -0.77
N ARG A 16 8.38 11.21 -1.51
CA ARG A 16 7.52 10.13 -0.99
C ARG A 16 8.31 9.21 -0.06
N VAL A 17 9.49 8.78 -0.50
CA VAL A 17 10.46 8.02 0.30
C VAL A 17 10.81 8.78 1.59
N LEU A 18 11.17 10.07 1.51
CA LEU A 18 11.47 10.88 2.69
C LEU A 18 10.26 11.03 3.64
N ALA A 19 9.04 11.09 3.12
CA ALA A 19 7.84 11.16 3.95
C ALA A 19 7.65 9.90 4.81
N SER A 20 8.16 8.74 4.37
CA SER A 20 8.16 7.49 5.13
C SER A 20 9.11 7.49 6.34
N ALA A 21 10.03 8.47 6.44
CA ALA A 21 11.02 8.52 7.52
C ALA A 21 10.39 8.58 8.92
N ARG A 22 9.24 9.25 9.08
CA ARG A 22 8.51 9.26 10.36
C ARG A 22 7.97 7.88 10.75
N GLY A 23 7.73 7.01 9.77
CA GLY A 23 7.33 5.62 9.93
C GLY A 23 8.49 4.63 9.95
N SER A 24 9.73 5.11 10.08
CA SER A 24 10.96 4.31 9.98
C SER A 24 11.22 3.69 8.60
N GLY A 25 10.57 4.17 7.54
CA GLY A 25 10.76 3.67 6.18
C GLY A 25 12.04 4.17 5.50
N ALA A 26 12.61 5.28 5.97
CA ALA A 26 13.83 5.85 5.42
C ALA A 26 14.61 6.62 6.48
N ASP A 27 15.92 6.76 6.29
CA ASP A 27 16.73 7.78 6.96
C ASP A 27 16.94 8.98 6.04
N ILE A 28 16.78 10.19 6.57
CA ILE A 28 16.85 11.41 5.76
C ILE A 28 18.25 11.60 5.17
N ALA A 29 19.32 11.33 5.92
CA ALA A 29 20.68 11.53 5.45
C ALA A 29 21.05 10.48 4.38
N GLU A 30 20.62 9.23 4.56
CA GLU A 30 20.81 8.16 3.56
C GLU A 30 20.17 8.53 2.21
N ILE A 31 18.93 9.03 2.22
CA ILE A 31 18.21 9.41 0.99
C ILE A 31 18.80 10.65 0.33
N LEU A 32 19.17 11.67 1.12
CA LEU A 32 19.86 12.85 0.58
C LEU A 32 21.24 12.50 0.00
N ASN A 33 21.91 11.48 0.53
CA ASN A 33 23.21 11.05 0.01
C ASN A 33 23.10 10.37 -1.35
N ILE A 34 22.02 9.62 -1.61
CA ILE A 34 21.82 8.95 -2.90
C ILE A 34 21.04 9.80 -3.93
N SER A 35 20.32 10.84 -3.51
CA SER A 35 19.45 11.62 -4.41
C SER A 35 20.19 12.24 -5.59
N ASP A 36 21.40 12.77 -5.34
CA ASP A 36 22.25 13.41 -6.36
C ASP A 36 22.95 12.40 -7.28
N GLN A 37 22.94 11.11 -6.93
CA GLN A 37 23.52 10.01 -7.71
C GLN A 37 22.52 9.36 -8.66
N ILE A 38 21.22 9.65 -8.50
CA ILE A 38 20.16 9.15 -9.38
C ILE A 38 20.13 10.00 -10.64
N GLU A 39 20.46 9.38 -11.77
CA GLU A 39 20.49 10.04 -13.07
C GLU A 39 19.05 10.34 -13.56
N PRO A 40 18.76 11.56 -14.02
CA PRO A 40 17.41 11.94 -14.45
C PRO A 40 16.88 11.05 -15.58
N GLY A 41 15.70 10.46 -15.38
CA GLY A 41 15.04 9.57 -16.34
C GLY A 41 15.66 8.18 -16.50
N ASN A 42 16.71 7.86 -15.74
CA ASN A 42 17.36 6.55 -15.76
C ASN A 42 16.87 5.67 -14.59
N PHE A 43 15.91 4.78 -14.88
CA PHE A 43 15.35 3.86 -13.89
C PHE A 43 16.36 2.84 -13.34
N GLU A 44 17.40 2.47 -14.10
CA GLU A 44 18.45 1.59 -13.58
C GLU A 44 19.26 2.31 -12.51
N SER A 45 19.59 3.59 -12.71
CA SER A 45 20.29 4.37 -11.67
C SER A 45 19.48 4.50 -10.39
N TRP A 46 18.14 4.59 -10.48
CA TRP A 46 17.25 4.53 -9.32
C TRP A 46 17.39 3.18 -8.60
N TYR A 47 17.23 2.09 -9.35
CA TYR A 47 17.32 0.74 -8.80
C TYR A 47 18.68 0.45 -8.15
N GLU A 48 19.77 0.75 -8.84
CA GLU A 48 21.14 0.52 -8.36
C GLU A 48 21.42 1.30 -7.07
N ASN A 49 21.08 2.59 -7.02
CA ASN A 49 21.32 3.41 -5.82
C ASN A 49 20.54 2.91 -4.60
N PHE A 50 19.27 2.54 -4.74
CA PHE A 50 18.49 1.99 -3.63
C PHE A 50 18.96 0.58 -3.22
N ASN A 51 19.37 -0.24 -4.18
CA ASN A 51 19.91 -1.57 -3.89
C ASN A 51 21.29 -1.51 -3.20
N ASP A 52 22.14 -0.59 -3.62
CA ASP A 52 23.46 -0.36 -3.04
C ASP A 52 23.35 0.24 -1.64
N LEU A 53 22.43 1.19 -1.44
CA LEU A 53 22.09 1.68 -0.10
C LEU A 53 21.67 0.54 0.81
N ALA A 54 20.81 -0.35 0.32
CA ALA A 54 20.34 -1.47 1.12
C ALA A 54 21.44 -2.49 1.45
N THR A 55 22.27 -2.80 0.47
CA THR A 55 23.46 -3.64 0.67
C THR A 55 24.41 -3.03 1.69
N TRP A 56 24.65 -1.71 1.60
CA TRP A 56 25.50 -1.00 2.55
C TRP A 56 24.91 -1.04 3.97
N ILE A 57 23.63 -0.72 4.16
CA ILE A 57 22.98 -0.78 5.48
C ILE A 57 23.12 -2.17 6.10
N LEU A 58 22.81 -3.22 5.34
CA LEU A 58 22.91 -4.60 5.81
C LEU A 58 24.36 -5.00 6.14
N SER A 59 25.36 -4.46 5.42
CA SER A 59 26.78 -4.69 5.70
C SER A 59 27.25 -4.08 7.03
N THR A 60 26.52 -3.10 7.57
CA THR A 60 26.84 -2.49 8.87
C THR A 60 26.46 -3.38 10.07
N LEU A 61 25.67 -4.43 9.83
CA LEU A 61 25.24 -5.38 10.86
C LEU A 61 26.27 -6.52 10.98
N ASP A 62 27.03 -6.55 12.07
CA ASP A 62 27.92 -7.68 12.38
C ASP A 62 27.09 -8.89 12.87
N PRO A 63 27.08 -10.03 12.15
CA PRO A 63 26.32 -11.21 12.56
C PRO A 63 26.79 -11.83 13.87
N LYS A 64 27.96 -11.45 14.39
CA LYS A 64 28.48 -11.90 15.70
C LYS A 64 28.10 -10.96 16.84
N HIS A 65 27.58 -9.78 16.55
CA HIS A 65 27.17 -8.81 17.55
C HIS A 65 25.72 -9.06 17.98
N ASP A 66 25.48 -8.97 19.29
CA ASP A 66 24.15 -9.12 19.88
C ASP A 66 23.45 -7.75 19.92
N TYR A 67 22.86 -7.37 18.79
CA TYR A 67 22.10 -6.12 18.68
C TYR A 67 20.76 -6.25 19.40
N ASP A 68 20.29 -5.15 19.99
CA ASP A 68 18.92 -5.09 20.47
C ASP A 68 17.91 -5.14 19.28
N LYS A 69 16.68 -5.56 19.59
CA LYS A 69 15.60 -5.71 18.61
C LYS A 69 15.26 -4.40 17.89
N ALA A 70 15.35 -3.25 18.56
CA ALA A 70 15.00 -1.97 17.94
C ALA A 70 16.05 -1.59 16.88
N THR A 71 17.34 -1.76 17.19
CA THR A 71 18.43 -1.52 16.24
C THR A 71 18.28 -2.36 14.97
N LEU A 72 18.03 -3.67 15.10
CA LEU A 72 17.85 -4.55 13.94
C LEU A 72 16.57 -4.22 13.16
N ARG A 73 15.46 -3.96 13.85
CA ARG A 73 14.19 -3.58 13.22
C ARG A 73 14.37 -2.31 12.40
N ASP A 74 14.95 -1.28 12.98
CA ASP A 74 15.11 0.01 12.32
C ASP A 74 16.07 -0.10 11.11
N ALA A 75 17.07 -0.99 11.18
CA ALA A 75 17.92 -1.31 10.03
C ALA A 75 17.15 -2.02 8.91
N TYR A 76 16.24 -2.94 9.22
CA TYR A 76 15.47 -3.64 8.21
C TYR A 76 14.31 -2.80 7.63
N LEU A 77 13.63 -1.99 8.44
CA LEU A 77 12.52 -1.14 7.98
C LEU A 77 12.98 -0.06 7.00
N ARG A 78 14.14 0.57 7.24
CA ARG A 78 14.66 1.61 6.32
C ARG A 78 15.09 1.08 4.95
N ASN A 79 15.09 -0.25 4.77
CA ASN A 79 15.38 -0.93 3.51
C ASN A 79 14.14 -1.31 2.69
N HIS A 80 12.95 -0.83 3.07
CA HIS A 80 11.72 -1.24 2.38
C HIS A 80 11.66 -0.83 0.90
N HIS A 81 12.48 0.13 0.44
CA HIS A 81 12.57 0.50 -0.98
C HIS A 81 13.43 -0.45 -1.83
N CYS A 82 14.09 -1.45 -1.23
CA CYS A 82 14.85 -2.44 -1.97
C CYS A 82 13.92 -3.45 -2.65
N VAL A 83 13.70 -3.27 -3.96
CA VAL A 83 12.74 -4.04 -4.78
C VAL A 83 12.93 -5.56 -4.66
N GLY A 84 14.16 -6.04 -4.52
CA GLY A 84 14.46 -7.48 -4.47
C GLY A 84 14.29 -8.15 -3.10
N ALA A 85 14.22 -7.37 -2.02
CA ALA A 85 14.25 -7.91 -0.65
C ALA A 85 13.19 -7.32 0.29
N MET A 86 12.39 -6.34 -0.16
CA MET A 86 11.41 -5.60 0.63
C MET A 86 10.59 -6.50 1.55
N ASP A 87 9.83 -7.46 1.01
CA ASP A 87 8.93 -8.33 1.78
C ASP A 87 9.70 -9.07 2.90
N SER A 88 10.87 -9.61 2.57
CA SER A 88 11.69 -10.38 3.50
C SER A 88 12.33 -9.54 4.60
N LEU A 89 12.72 -8.31 4.29
CA LEU A 89 13.30 -7.37 5.27
C LEU A 89 12.20 -6.80 6.16
N PHE A 90 11.05 -6.46 5.58
CA PHE A 90 9.87 -6.05 6.32
C PHE A 90 9.42 -7.12 7.32
N ASP A 91 9.39 -8.39 6.91
CA ASP A 91 9.05 -9.51 7.79
C ASP A 91 10.06 -9.70 8.91
N LYS A 92 11.36 -9.63 8.61
CA LYS A 92 12.41 -9.68 9.64
C LYS A 92 12.27 -8.54 10.64
N ALA A 93 11.97 -7.34 10.16
CA ALA A 93 11.81 -6.17 11.00
C ALA A 93 10.59 -6.29 11.91
N THR A 94 9.43 -6.59 11.32
CA THR A 94 8.18 -6.61 12.06
C THR A 94 8.05 -7.81 12.98
N ALA A 95 8.74 -8.93 12.72
CA ALA A 95 8.90 -10.03 13.68
C ALA A 95 9.58 -9.60 15.00
N MET A 96 10.26 -8.45 15.02
CA MET A 96 10.88 -7.89 16.23
C MET A 96 9.93 -7.03 17.06
N MET A 97 8.76 -6.69 16.51
CA MET A 97 7.70 -6.00 17.24
C MET A 97 7.06 -6.93 18.28
N ASP A 98 6.49 -6.32 19.32
CA ASP A 98 5.75 -7.01 20.36
C ASP A 98 4.35 -6.39 20.54
N PRO A 99 3.27 -7.11 20.17
CA PRO A 99 3.27 -8.41 19.51
C PRO A 99 3.74 -8.33 18.05
N SER A 100 4.33 -9.41 17.55
CA SER A 100 4.67 -9.54 16.13
C SER A 100 3.40 -9.65 15.27
N PRO A 101 3.36 -9.09 14.06
CA PRO A 101 2.18 -9.15 13.22
C PRO A 101 1.99 -10.52 12.57
N GLU A 102 0.78 -10.74 12.07
CA GLU A 102 0.40 -11.99 11.41
C GLU A 102 0.08 -11.75 9.93
N ARG A 103 0.83 -12.38 9.02
CA ARG A 103 0.46 -12.49 7.61
C ARG A 103 -0.59 -13.57 7.42
N ARG A 104 -1.65 -13.26 6.65
CA ARG A 104 -2.70 -14.23 6.29
C ARG A 104 -3.11 -14.04 4.84
N SER A 105 -3.62 -15.11 4.24
CA SER A 105 -4.30 -15.06 2.95
C SER A 105 -5.76 -15.41 3.17
N LEU A 106 -6.64 -14.42 2.99
CA LEU A 106 -8.08 -14.56 3.22
C LEU A 106 -8.76 -14.99 1.91
N LYS A 107 -9.61 -16.01 1.98
CA LYS A 107 -10.30 -16.52 0.79
C LYS A 107 -11.42 -15.57 0.36
N ALA A 108 -11.41 -15.19 -0.90
CA ALA A 108 -12.54 -14.55 -1.58
C ALA A 108 -13.00 -15.47 -2.73
N ASP A 109 -14.16 -15.19 -3.31
CA ASP A 109 -14.60 -15.90 -4.51
C ASP A 109 -13.75 -15.45 -5.72
N GLY A 110 -12.93 -16.36 -6.22
CA GLY A 110 -12.07 -16.16 -7.40
C GLY A 110 -10.64 -15.68 -7.13
N PHE A 111 -10.30 -15.29 -5.89
CA PHE A 111 -8.97 -14.78 -5.52
C PHE A 111 -8.72 -14.90 -4.01
N GLU A 112 -7.50 -14.60 -3.59
CA GLU A 112 -7.15 -14.46 -2.18
C GLU A 112 -6.72 -13.03 -1.85
N VAL A 113 -7.07 -12.56 -0.66
CA VAL A 113 -6.72 -11.24 -0.13
C VAL A 113 -5.57 -11.41 0.86
N PRO A 114 -4.32 -11.08 0.49
CA PRO A 114 -3.23 -11.04 1.45
C PRO A 114 -3.46 -9.91 2.44
N VAL A 115 -3.22 -10.20 3.72
CA VAL A 115 -3.30 -9.22 4.81
C VAL A 115 -2.12 -9.35 5.75
N ILE A 116 -1.76 -8.24 6.40
CA ILE A 116 -0.85 -8.19 7.54
C ILE A 116 -1.59 -7.55 8.71
N PHE A 117 -1.83 -8.33 9.78
CA PHE A 117 -2.54 -7.85 10.96
C PHE A 117 -1.55 -7.49 12.09
N PHE A 118 -1.59 -6.23 12.51
CA PHE A 118 -0.81 -5.68 13.60
C PHE A 118 -1.71 -5.38 14.79
N ARG A 119 -1.32 -5.86 15.96
CA ARG A 119 -2.01 -5.55 17.21
C ARG A 119 -1.30 -4.41 17.93
N ALA A 120 -2.01 -3.32 18.19
CA ALA A 120 -1.54 -2.24 19.08
C ALA A 120 -1.20 -2.65 20.52
N SER A 121 -1.61 -3.85 20.98
CA SER A 121 -1.35 -4.30 22.35
C SER A 121 -1.36 -5.83 22.44
N PRO A 122 -0.53 -6.44 23.31
CA PRO A 122 -0.59 -7.88 23.59
C PRO A 122 -1.82 -8.29 24.41
N THR A 123 -2.53 -7.34 25.01
CA THR A 123 -3.76 -7.59 25.79
C THR A 123 -4.89 -8.13 24.92
N SER A 124 -5.84 -8.82 25.55
CA SER A 124 -7.07 -9.31 24.88
C SER A 124 -8.22 -8.30 24.89
N GLU A 125 -8.00 -7.07 25.36
CA GLU A 125 -9.02 -6.02 25.36
C GLU A 125 -9.40 -5.61 23.93
N PRO A 126 -10.70 -5.53 23.60
CA PRO A 126 -11.17 -5.09 22.29
C PRO A 126 -10.69 -3.67 21.95
N ARG A 127 -10.14 -3.51 20.75
CA ARG A 127 -9.60 -2.22 20.26
C ARG A 127 -10.17 -1.86 18.91
N PRO A 128 -10.24 -0.55 18.58
CA PRO A 128 -10.59 -0.12 17.24
C PRO A 128 -9.53 -0.63 16.25
N VAL A 129 -9.92 -0.81 14.99
CA VAL A 129 -9.04 -1.26 13.92
C VAL A 129 -9.10 -0.33 12.73
N LEU A 130 -7.95 -0.06 12.11
CA LEU A 130 -7.84 0.65 10.85
C LEU A 130 -7.38 -0.33 9.75
N ILE A 131 -8.23 -0.53 8.76
CA ILE A 131 -7.88 -1.27 7.53
C ILE A 131 -7.27 -0.26 6.56
N ILE A 132 -6.09 -0.54 6.02
CA ILE A 132 -5.31 0.40 5.21
C ILE A 132 -4.95 -0.25 3.88
N GLY A 133 -5.47 0.32 2.79
CA GLY A 133 -5.17 -0.07 1.42
C GLY A 133 -4.31 0.97 0.71
N ASN A 134 -3.35 0.51 -0.08
CA ASN A 134 -2.55 1.37 -0.95
C ASN A 134 -3.27 1.64 -2.29
N GLY A 135 -2.62 2.39 -3.18
CA GLY A 135 -3.10 2.74 -4.51
C GLY A 135 -2.64 1.76 -5.59
N LEU A 136 -2.15 2.33 -6.70
CA LEU A 136 -1.83 1.60 -7.93
C LEU A 136 -0.47 0.90 -7.88
N ASP A 137 0.53 1.55 -7.28
CA ASP A 137 1.96 1.29 -7.48
C ASP A 137 2.74 1.00 -6.19
N GLY A 138 2.13 1.19 -5.02
CA GLY A 138 2.72 0.88 -3.73
C GLY A 138 2.21 -0.44 -3.13
N SER A 139 3.05 -1.07 -2.31
CA SER A 139 2.70 -2.30 -1.59
C SER A 139 1.91 -2.04 -0.31
N MET A 140 1.28 -3.07 0.25
CA MET A 140 0.69 -2.96 1.60
C MET A 140 1.73 -2.70 2.68
N GLU A 141 2.95 -3.24 2.58
CA GLU A 141 4.04 -3.02 3.55
C GLU A 141 4.40 -1.53 3.65
N GLU A 142 4.40 -0.83 2.52
CA GLU A 142 4.67 0.60 2.50
C GLU A 142 3.70 1.40 3.36
N MET A 143 2.42 1.00 3.38
CA MET A 143 1.39 1.66 4.18
C MET A 143 1.62 1.56 5.69
N PHE A 144 2.46 0.61 6.14
CA PHE A 144 2.94 0.59 7.52
C PHE A 144 3.64 1.89 7.89
N HIS A 145 4.49 2.42 7.01
CA HIS A 145 5.31 3.60 7.29
C HIS A 145 4.49 4.90 7.22
N PHE A 146 3.57 4.98 6.27
CA PHE A 146 2.75 6.20 6.08
C PHE A 146 1.67 6.36 7.14
N HIS A 147 1.00 5.26 7.51
CA HIS A 147 -0.20 5.32 8.36
C HIS A 147 -0.25 4.24 9.44
N GLY A 148 0.31 3.05 9.19
CA GLY A 148 0.19 1.90 10.08
C GLY A 148 0.87 2.10 11.43
N LEU A 149 2.12 2.58 11.45
CA LEU A 149 2.86 2.79 12.70
C LEU A 149 2.17 3.82 13.59
N GLN A 150 1.70 4.92 13.01
CA GLN A 150 1.04 6.01 13.74
C GLN A 150 -0.32 5.57 14.27
N ALA A 151 -1.08 4.75 13.53
CA ALA A 151 -2.32 4.15 14.02
C ALA A 151 -2.05 3.20 15.21
N LEU A 152 -0.98 2.41 15.16
CA LEU A 152 -0.55 1.58 16.30
C LEU A 152 -0.17 2.42 17.52
N GLU A 153 0.58 3.52 17.33
CA GLU A 153 1.01 4.44 18.41
C GLU A 153 -0.19 5.02 19.18
N ILE A 154 -1.33 5.25 18.51
CA ILE A 154 -2.57 5.74 19.15
C ILE A 154 -3.52 4.63 19.61
N GLY A 155 -3.09 3.37 19.56
CA GLY A 155 -3.79 2.24 20.17
C GLY A 155 -4.79 1.51 19.26
N TYR A 156 -4.75 1.74 17.94
CA TYR A 156 -5.58 1.04 16.95
C TYR A 156 -4.87 -0.23 16.47
N HIS A 157 -5.60 -1.34 16.38
CA HIS A 157 -5.14 -2.44 15.54
C HIS A 157 -5.04 -1.95 14.08
N VAL A 158 -4.14 -2.54 13.30
CA VAL A 158 -3.95 -2.19 11.90
C VAL A 158 -4.03 -3.45 11.04
N VAL A 159 -4.74 -3.36 9.93
CA VAL A 159 -4.68 -4.36 8.87
C VAL A 159 -4.20 -3.69 7.60
N LEU A 160 -3.08 -4.15 7.06
CA LEU A 160 -2.65 -3.80 5.71
C LEU A 160 -3.16 -4.89 4.78
N TYR A 161 -3.66 -4.53 3.60
CA TYR A 161 -4.22 -5.49 2.65
C TYR A 161 -4.02 -5.06 1.20
N GLU A 162 -4.12 -6.03 0.30
CA GLU A 162 -4.16 -5.79 -1.14
C GLU A 162 -5.25 -6.61 -1.83
N GLY A 163 -5.77 -6.10 -2.93
CA GLY A 163 -6.72 -6.78 -3.81
C GLY A 163 -6.18 -7.00 -5.23
N PRO A 164 -6.98 -7.62 -6.11
CA PRO A 164 -6.67 -7.76 -7.53
C PRO A 164 -6.25 -6.44 -8.17
N GLY A 165 -5.17 -6.47 -8.96
CA GLY A 165 -4.54 -5.29 -9.55
C GLY A 165 -3.36 -4.72 -8.76
N GLN A 166 -3.26 -5.00 -7.46
CA GLN A 166 -2.21 -4.49 -6.58
C GLN A 166 -1.04 -5.47 -6.41
N CYS A 167 0.09 -5.02 -5.86
CA CYS A 167 1.41 -5.63 -5.98
C CYS A 167 1.46 -7.16 -5.77
N THR A 168 1.20 -7.66 -4.56
CA THR A 168 1.22 -9.08 -4.19
C THR A 168 0.20 -9.88 -4.99
N VAL A 169 -1.04 -9.43 -5.11
CA VAL A 169 -2.09 -10.18 -5.82
C VAL A 169 -1.77 -10.27 -7.32
N ARG A 170 -1.31 -9.18 -7.92
CA ARG A 170 -0.85 -9.17 -9.32
C ARG A 170 0.34 -10.11 -9.52
N ARG A 171 1.37 -10.02 -8.66
CA ARG A 171 2.60 -10.81 -8.79
C ARG A 171 2.37 -12.30 -8.57
N GLN A 172 1.55 -12.67 -7.58
CA GLN A 172 1.41 -14.06 -7.13
C GLN A 172 0.18 -14.76 -7.73
N GLN A 173 -0.90 -14.03 -8.01
CA GLN A 173 -2.15 -14.60 -8.54
C GLN A 173 -2.40 -14.21 -10.01
N ASN A 174 -1.58 -13.32 -10.58
CA ASN A 174 -1.70 -12.82 -11.97
C ASN A 174 -3.07 -12.17 -12.26
N LEU A 175 -3.67 -11.53 -11.27
CA LEU A 175 -4.96 -10.84 -11.40
C LEU A 175 -4.76 -9.33 -11.52
N GLY A 176 -5.37 -8.74 -12.56
CA GLY A 176 -5.51 -7.30 -12.69
C GLY A 176 -6.65 -6.74 -11.85
N PHE A 177 -6.90 -5.43 -11.96
CA PHE A 177 -8.07 -4.83 -11.33
C PHE A 177 -9.35 -5.49 -11.86
N ILE A 178 -10.25 -5.80 -10.95
CA ILE A 178 -11.59 -6.32 -11.24
C ILE A 178 -12.61 -5.19 -11.18
N HIS A 179 -13.69 -5.32 -11.94
CA HIS A 179 -14.72 -4.30 -12.03
C HIS A 179 -15.51 -4.17 -10.72
N ASP A 180 -15.68 -5.24 -9.95
CA ASP A 180 -16.43 -5.39 -8.70
C ASP A 180 -15.51 -5.41 -7.46
N TRP A 181 -14.55 -4.49 -7.44
CA TRP A 181 -13.45 -4.48 -6.46
C TRP A 181 -13.90 -4.35 -4.99
N GLU A 182 -15.09 -3.82 -4.72
CA GLU A 182 -15.67 -3.73 -3.37
C GLU A 182 -15.68 -5.07 -2.60
N ARG A 183 -15.70 -6.20 -3.33
CA ARG A 183 -15.66 -7.55 -2.77
C ARG A 183 -14.38 -7.88 -2.01
N VAL A 184 -13.32 -7.09 -2.17
CA VAL A 184 -12.01 -7.32 -1.51
C VAL A 184 -12.08 -7.07 0.00
N VAL A 185 -12.88 -6.09 0.45
CA VAL A 185 -12.86 -5.64 1.86
C VAL A 185 -13.71 -6.53 2.77
N THR A 186 -14.80 -7.12 2.27
CA THR A 186 -15.69 -7.97 3.06
C THR A 186 -14.96 -9.16 3.73
N PRO A 187 -14.12 -9.96 3.03
CA PRO A 187 -13.34 -11.02 3.67
C PRO A 187 -12.41 -10.54 4.78
N VAL A 188 -11.84 -9.32 4.63
CA VAL A 188 -11.00 -8.70 5.67
C VAL A 188 -11.82 -8.40 6.92
N ILE A 189 -13.01 -7.82 6.75
CA ILE A 189 -13.89 -7.51 7.88
C ILE A 189 -14.45 -8.78 8.51
N ASP A 190 -14.78 -9.81 7.74
CA ASP A 190 -15.21 -11.10 8.28
C ASP A 190 -14.14 -11.74 9.16
N TYR A 191 -12.88 -11.70 8.70
CA TYR A 191 -11.74 -12.12 9.52
C TYR A 191 -11.64 -11.29 10.80
N LEU A 192 -11.71 -9.96 10.72
CA LEU A 192 -11.59 -9.11 11.90
C LEU A 192 -12.73 -9.31 12.91
N CYS A 193 -13.96 -9.48 12.45
CA CYS A 193 -15.10 -9.76 13.30
C CYS A 193 -15.01 -11.14 13.98
N SER A 194 -14.21 -12.08 13.44
CA SER A 194 -13.94 -13.35 14.11
C SER A 194 -13.01 -13.22 15.32
N LEU A 195 -12.30 -12.10 15.45
CA LEU A 195 -11.33 -11.87 16.52
C LEU A 195 -11.98 -11.13 17.70
N ALA A 196 -12.00 -11.76 18.87
CA ALA A 196 -12.55 -11.15 20.09
C ALA A 196 -11.83 -9.85 20.54
N ILE A 197 -10.61 -9.63 20.05
CA ILE A 197 -9.79 -8.44 20.33
C ILE A 197 -10.12 -7.24 19.44
N VAL A 198 -11.03 -7.38 18.48
CA VAL A 198 -11.47 -6.28 17.61
C VAL A 198 -12.79 -5.71 18.11
N ASP A 199 -12.84 -4.40 18.30
CA ASP A 199 -14.08 -3.67 18.52
C ASP A 199 -14.81 -3.49 17.18
N GLN A 200 -15.81 -4.34 16.94
CA GLN A 200 -16.58 -4.39 15.70
C GLN A 200 -17.38 -3.11 15.41
N LYS A 201 -17.55 -2.20 16.37
CA LYS A 201 -18.22 -0.91 16.16
C LYS A 201 -17.25 0.19 15.72
N ARG A 202 -15.95 -0.07 15.73
CA ARG A 202 -14.89 0.89 15.42
C ARG A 202 -13.90 0.33 14.40
N ILE A 203 -14.44 -0.05 13.24
CA ILE A 203 -13.68 -0.49 12.07
C ILE A 203 -13.59 0.69 11.09
N GLY A 204 -12.38 1.24 10.92
CA GLY A 204 -12.10 2.27 9.92
C GLY A 204 -11.52 1.67 8.65
N LEU A 205 -11.75 2.31 7.51
CA LEU A 205 -11.14 1.99 6.23
C LEU A 205 -10.40 3.22 5.67
N LEU A 206 -9.10 3.08 5.41
CA LEU A 206 -8.28 4.10 4.76
C LEU A 206 -7.85 3.60 3.38
N GLY A 207 -8.04 4.45 2.37
CA GLY A 207 -7.52 4.25 1.02
C GLY A 207 -6.60 5.39 0.61
N ASN A 208 -5.40 5.06 0.14
CA ASN A 208 -4.40 6.02 -0.35
C ASN A 208 -4.34 6.04 -1.89
N SER A 209 -4.32 7.24 -2.50
CA SER A 209 -4.28 7.44 -3.96
C SER A 209 -5.46 6.74 -4.66
N LEU A 210 -5.22 5.90 -5.68
CA LEU A 210 -6.26 5.05 -6.28
C LEU A 210 -7.04 4.24 -5.22
N GLY A 211 -6.39 3.91 -4.10
CA GLY A 211 -7.01 3.26 -2.95
C GLY A 211 -8.16 4.06 -2.34
N GLY A 212 -8.18 5.39 -2.46
CA GLY A 212 -9.30 6.24 -2.04
C GLY A 212 -10.57 5.93 -2.83
N TYR A 213 -10.48 5.84 -4.17
CA TYR A 213 -11.62 5.40 -4.99
C TYR A 213 -12.09 3.98 -4.60
N LEU A 214 -11.14 3.07 -4.43
CA LEU A 214 -11.42 1.68 -4.07
C LEU A 214 -12.07 1.54 -2.67
N ALA A 215 -11.62 2.35 -1.71
CA ALA A 215 -12.17 2.42 -0.36
C ALA A 215 -13.57 3.04 -0.34
N ALA A 216 -13.80 4.09 -1.12
CA ALA A 216 -15.13 4.69 -1.28
C ALA A 216 -16.12 3.68 -1.85
N ARG A 217 -15.70 2.93 -2.89
CA ARG A 217 -16.50 1.84 -3.46
C ARG A 217 -16.80 0.77 -2.41
N ALA A 218 -15.80 0.24 -1.72
CA ALA A 218 -16.02 -0.75 -0.68
C ALA A 218 -16.98 -0.26 0.41
N ALA A 219 -16.84 0.99 0.86
CA ALA A 219 -17.72 1.58 1.87
C ALA A 219 -19.18 1.73 1.42
N ALA A 220 -19.45 1.81 0.12
CA ALA A 220 -20.82 1.85 -0.40
C ALA A 220 -21.55 0.50 -0.20
N PHE A 221 -20.83 -0.62 -0.22
CA PHE A 221 -21.39 -1.98 -0.14
C PHE A 221 -21.19 -2.66 1.22
N GLU A 222 -20.22 -2.22 2.03
CA GLU A 222 -19.87 -2.84 3.31
C GLU A 222 -20.23 -1.94 4.50
N ARG A 223 -21.43 -2.16 5.06
CA ARG A 223 -22.03 -1.29 6.08
C ARG A 223 -21.40 -1.40 7.47
N ARG A 224 -20.51 -2.38 7.70
CA ARG A 224 -19.79 -2.53 8.98
C ARG A 224 -18.64 -1.52 9.15
N ILE A 225 -18.26 -0.82 8.09
CA ILE A 225 -17.26 0.25 8.15
C ILE A 225 -17.86 1.45 8.89
N ALA A 226 -17.24 1.81 10.02
CA ALA A 226 -17.69 2.91 10.88
C ALA A 226 -17.21 4.28 10.39
N ALA A 227 -16.07 4.33 9.70
CA ALA A 227 -15.51 5.54 9.11
C ALA A 227 -14.62 5.21 7.90
N THR A 228 -14.67 6.05 6.88
CA THR A 228 -13.85 5.92 5.67
C THR A 228 -12.98 7.16 5.50
N ILE A 229 -11.69 6.96 5.22
CA ILE A 229 -10.69 8.01 5.00
C ILE A 229 -10.15 7.86 3.58
N LEU A 230 -10.30 8.91 2.79
CA LEU A 230 -9.85 8.94 1.39
C LEU A 230 -8.69 9.93 1.29
N ILE A 231 -7.49 9.45 0.98
CA ILE A 231 -6.31 10.29 0.75
C ILE A 231 -6.09 10.30 -0.76
N ASP A 232 -6.31 11.47 -1.38
CA ASP A 232 -6.33 11.70 -2.83
C ASP A 232 -7.44 10.92 -3.55
N ASP A 233 -8.69 11.37 -3.40
CA ASP A 233 -9.83 10.71 -4.04
C ASP A 233 -9.93 10.99 -5.55
N LEU A 234 -10.29 9.95 -6.29
CA LEU A 234 -10.57 10.03 -7.71
C LEU A 234 -12.07 9.75 -7.89
N PHE A 235 -12.85 10.80 -8.16
CA PHE A 235 -14.28 10.64 -8.43
C PHE A 235 -14.53 9.84 -9.72
N ASP A 236 -13.76 10.13 -10.77
CA ASP A 236 -13.81 9.44 -12.06
C ASP A 236 -12.40 8.97 -12.47
N VAL A 237 -12.09 7.73 -12.10
CA VAL A 237 -10.83 7.07 -12.47
C VAL A 237 -10.69 6.95 -13.98
N TYR A 238 -11.79 6.81 -14.72
CA TYR A 238 -11.72 6.71 -16.17
C TYR A 238 -11.32 8.01 -16.82
N ALA A 239 -11.94 9.12 -16.43
CA ALA A 239 -11.56 10.44 -16.92
C ALA A 239 -10.07 10.71 -16.66
N GLN A 240 -9.63 10.46 -15.42
CA GLN A 240 -8.24 10.66 -15.01
C GLN A 240 -7.24 9.78 -15.76
N LEU A 241 -7.54 8.48 -15.94
CA LEU A 241 -6.68 7.58 -16.70
C LEU A 241 -6.73 7.85 -18.21
N SER A 242 -7.87 8.32 -18.72
CA SER A 242 -8.03 8.67 -20.14
C SER A 242 -7.20 9.88 -20.53
N ASP A 243 -7.02 10.83 -19.61
CA ASP A 243 -6.13 11.99 -19.81
C ASP A 243 -4.64 11.59 -19.87
N LEU A 244 -4.28 10.43 -19.28
CA LEU A 244 -2.93 9.86 -19.37
C LEU A 244 -2.70 9.08 -20.68
N LEU A 245 -3.76 8.74 -21.42
CA LEU A 245 -3.64 8.05 -22.69
C LEU A 245 -3.34 9.08 -23.80
N PRO A 246 -2.32 8.85 -24.65
CA PRO A 246 -1.96 9.81 -25.68
C PRO A 246 -3.15 10.15 -26.59
N THR A 247 -3.47 11.43 -26.69
CA THR A 247 -4.42 11.95 -27.69
C THR A 247 -3.93 11.55 -29.08
N GLU A 248 -4.84 10.98 -29.88
CA GLU A 248 -4.66 10.40 -31.22
C GLU A 248 -3.29 10.64 -31.91
N GLY A 249 -2.55 9.56 -32.14
CA GLY A 249 -1.28 9.59 -32.87
C GLY A 249 -0.41 8.33 -32.75
N GLY A 250 -0.59 7.53 -31.70
CA GLY A 250 0.01 6.19 -31.58
C GLY A 250 -0.88 5.16 -32.26
N GLY A 251 -0.33 4.34 -33.18
CA GLY A 251 -1.07 3.33 -33.96
C GLY A 251 -1.82 2.27 -33.13
N ALA A 252 -2.24 1.19 -33.78
CA ALA A 252 -3.18 0.14 -33.29
C ALA A 252 -3.00 -0.43 -31.86
N CYS A 253 -1.90 -0.13 -31.16
CA CYS A 253 -1.72 -0.40 -29.72
C CYS A 253 -2.57 0.54 -28.84
N GLY A 254 -2.59 1.83 -29.15
CA GLY A 254 -3.28 2.85 -28.34
C GLY A 254 -4.82 2.84 -28.45
N SER A 255 -5.38 2.13 -29.43
CA SER A 255 -6.82 1.89 -29.54
C SER A 255 -7.28 0.74 -28.63
N ARG A 256 -6.45 -0.30 -28.47
CA ARG A 256 -6.77 -1.49 -27.66
C ARG A 256 -6.70 -1.21 -26.16
N GLU A 257 -5.74 -0.39 -25.75
CA GLU A 257 -5.59 0.08 -24.37
C GLU A 257 -6.77 0.99 -23.99
N ARG A 258 -7.17 1.89 -24.88
CA ARG A 258 -8.40 2.70 -24.73
C ARG A 258 -9.65 1.86 -24.59
N GLU A 259 -9.87 0.89 -25.48
CA GLU A 259 -11.02 -0.02 -25.39
C GLU A 259 -11.02 -0.82 -24.08
N THR A 260 -9.85 -1.19 -23.57
CA THR A 260 -9.72 -1.92 -22.30
C THR A 260 -10.07 -1.04 -21.11
N VAL A 261 -9.54 0.20 -21.08
CA VAL A 261 -9.82 1.19 -20.03
C VAL A 261 -11.30 1.60 -20.06
N GLN A 262 -11.88 1.76 -21.25
CA GLN A 262 -13.29 2.10 -21.47
C GLN A 262 -14.25 0.98 -21.10
N ARG A 263 -13.87 -0.29 -21.30
CA ARG A 263 -14.66 -1.43 -20.86
C ARG A 263 -14.67 -1.55 -19.34
N ILE A 264 -13.50 -1.46 -18.71
CA ILE A 264 -13.35 -1.56 -17.24
C ILE A 264 -14.10 -0.41 -16.53
N SER A 265 -14.09 0.79 -17.11
CA SER A 265 -14.79 1.94 -16.55
C SER A 265 -16.28 1.99 -16.84
N GLY A 266 -16.69 1.65 -18.06
CA GLY A 266 -18.09 1.64 -18.47
C GLY A 266 -18.91 0.66 -17.65
N GLU A 267 -18.35 -0.54 -17.40
CA GLU A 267 -18.96 -1.55 -16.53
C GLU A 267 -19.05 -1.07 -15.07
N ALA A 268 -18.09 -0.25 -14.59
CA ALA A 268 -18.10 0.30 -13.24
C ALA A 268 -19.13 1.45 -13.06
N ASN A 269 -19.28 2.34 -14.05
CA ASN A 269 -20.19 3.49 -13.96
C ASN A 269 -21.67 3.12 -14.18
N GLU A 270 -21.97 2.14 -15.05
CA GLU A 270 -23.37 1.69 -15.27
C GLU A 270 -23.97 1.05 -14.01
N GLN A 271 -23.17 0.35 -13.19
CA GLN A 271 -23.64 -0.22 -11.93
C GLN A 271 -23.94 0.84 -10.88
N ILE A 272 -23.13 1.92 -10.78
CA ILE A 272 -23.38 3.04 -9.85
C ILE A 272 -24.72 3.71 -10.17
N HIS A 273 -25.02 3.98 -11.45
CA HIS A 273 -26.28 4.61 -11.85
C HIS A 273 -27.51 3.69 -11.73
N GLN A 274 -27.35 2.37 -11.80
CA GLN A 274 -28.45 1.44 -11.54
C GLN A 274 -28.92 1.46 -10.07
N TYR A 275 -28.04 1.85 -9.13
CA TYR A 275 -28.40 2.00 -7.72
C TYR A 275 -28.97 3.39 -7.37
N GLU A 276 -28.69 4.44 -8.15
CA GLU A 276 -29.33 5.76 -7.98
C GLU A 276 -30.81 5.78 -8.41
N MET A 277 -31.29 4.75 -9.11
CA MET A 277 -32.66 4.63 -9.61
C MET A 277 -33.55 3.73 -8.72
N VAL A 278 -33.04 3.30 -7.56
CA VAL A 278 -33.78 2.51 -6.56
C VAL A 278 -33.71 3.21 -5.20
N ASP A 279 -34.21 4.44 -5.14
CA ASP A 279 -34.68 5.11 -3.93
C ASP A 279 -35.99 5.86 -4.22
#